data_AF-A0A5C5YDL2-F1
#
_entry.id   AF-A0A5C5YDL2-F1
#
_cell.length_a   1.000
_cell.length_b   1.000
_cell.length_c   1.000
_cell.angle_alpha   90.00
_cell.angle_beta   90.00
_cell.angle_gamma   90.00
#
_symmetry.space_group_name_H-M   'P 1'
#
loop_
_entity.id
_entity.type
_entity.pdbx_description
1 polymer ?
#
loop_
_entity_poly.entity_id
_entity_poly.type
_entity_poly.pdbx_seq_one_letter_code
_entity_poly.pdbx_strand_id
1 'polypeptide(L)'
;MPSNEACALAHEQIFTGSCPWCDEEVSMFDNLPQIAVARTRKCQWNVTAIERALDSGDESACAATVSNLVGADGPELEMVLPLLQKALQAPSPVVRTHAVRAAVKMGETLSAEDARSLMRGIFESPAGLSVKSLLVASRLLCNDLDFGDCVDPDGGDREWMVRDPF
;
A
#
# COMPACT_ATOMS: atom_id res chain seq x y z
N MET A 1 19.60 -0.33 -1.31
CA MET A 1 19.07 -1.25 -0.28
C MET A 1 18.17 -0.41 0.60
N PRO A 2 16.95 -0.85 0.92
CA PRO A 2 16.09 -0.09 1.83
C PRO A 2 16.88 0.22 3.10
N SER A 3 16.72 1.44 3.62
CA SER A 3 17.38 1.87 4.84
C SER A 3 17.00 0.93 5.99
N ASN A 4 17.93 0.74 6.93
CA ASN A 4 17.68 -0.01 8.17
C ASN A 4 16.38 0.46 8.87
N GLU A 5 16.04 1.73 8.72
CA GLU A 5 14.84 2.36 9.29
C GLU A 5 13.52 1.86 8.68
N ALA A 6 13.45 1.67 7.35
CA ALA A 6 12.24 1.15 6.71
C ALA A 6 11.96 -0.30 7.12
N CYS A 7 13.01 -1.13 7.24
CA CYS A 7 12.90 -2.48 7.76
C CYS A 7 12.48 -2.48 9.23
N ALA A 8 13.14 -1.67 10.08
CA ALA A 8 12.81 -1.58 11.51
C ALA A 8 11.33 -1.21 11.72
N LEU A 9 10.83 -0.20 11.00
CA LEU A 9 9.44 0.19 11.07
C LEU A 9 8.50 -0.90 10.54
N ALA A 10 8.83 -1.54 9.42
CA ALA A 10 8.03 -2.65 8.90
C ALA A 10 7.97 -3.82 9.88
N HIS A 11 9.08 -4.14 10.56
CA HIS A 11 9.13 -5.22 11.56
C HIS A 11 8.21 -4.92 12.74
N GLU A 12 8.11 -3.67 13.20
CA GLU A 12 7.14 -3.27 14.23
C GLU A 12 5.69 -3.38 13.75
N GLN A 13 5.46 -3.19 12.45
CA GLN A 13 4.15 -3.20 11.82
C GLN A 13 3.69 -4.59 11.38
N ILE A 14 4.57 -5.60 11.38
CA ILE A 14 4.23 -6.97 11.03
C ILE A 14 3.97 -7.77 12.32
N PHE A 15 2.79 -8.37 12.41
CA PHE A 15 2.45 -9.29 13.49
C PHE A 15 3.14 -10.65 13.27
N THR A 16 3.06 -11.18 12.04
CA THR A 16 3.82 -12.35 11.59
C THR A 16 3.94 -12.39 10.06
N GLY A 17 5.08 -12.82 9.53
CA GLY A 17 5.32 -12.99 8.08
C GLY A 17 6.72 -12.51 7.66
N SER A 18 6.98 -12.47 6.37
CA SER A 18 8.30 -12.05 5.82
C SER A 18 8.31 -10.55 5.50
N CYS A 19 9.26 -9.80 6.04
CA CYS A 19 9.39 -8.38 5.74
C CYS A 19 9.61 -8.13 4.23
N PRO A 20 8.82 -7.27 3.56
CA PRO A 20 8.91 -7.06 2.11
C PRO A 20 10.19 -6.35 1.66
N TRP A 21 11.01 -5.88 2.60
CA TRP A 21 12.22 -5.09 2.33
C TRP A 21 13.51 -5.89 2.47
N CYS A 22 13.57 -6.84 3.41
CA CYS A 22 14.75 -7.65 3.71
C CYS A 22 14.50 -9.16 3.68
N ASP A 23 13.27 -9.60 3.42
CA ASP A 23 12.84 -11.00 3.44
C ASP A 23 13.02 -11.72 4.80
N GLU A 24 13.28 -10.97 5.89
CA GLU A 24 13.42 -11.53 7.23
C GLU A 24 12.06 -11.96 7.79
N GLU A 25 12.01 -13.15 8.40
CA GLU A 25 10.82 -13.64 9.08
C GLU A 25 10.61 -12.88 10.40
N VAL A 26 9.53 -12.13 10.46
CA VAL A 26 9.12 -11.36 11.63
C VAL A 26 8.02 -12.13 12.37
N SER A 27 8.15 -12.22 13.69
CA SER A 27 7.09 -12.70 14.57
C SER A 27 7.11 -11.91 15.86
N MET A 28 5.95 -11.34 16.24
CA MET A 28 5.83 -10.57 17.49
C MET A 28 5.78 -11.46 18.75
N PHE A 29 5.57 -12.78 18.61
CA PHE A 29 5.53 -13.71 19.74
C PHE A 29 6.63 -14.76 19.59
N ASP A 30 7.61 -14.71 20.49
CA ASP A 30 8.80 -15.58 20.48
C ASP A 30 8.51 -17.10 20.58
N ASN A 31 7.25 -17.54 20.71
CA ASN A 31 6.91 -18.94 21.00
C ASN A 31 5.59 -19.46 20.37
N LEU A 32 5.00 -18.79 19.38
CA LEU A 32 3.86 -19.37 18.67
C LEU A 32 4.36 -20.42 17.66
N PRO A 33 3.78 -21.64 17.63
CA PRO A 33 4.16 -22.63 16.65
C PRO A 33 4.00 -22.04 15.23
N GLN A 34 5.10 -22.04 14.45
CA GLN A 34 5.22 -21.55 13.06
C GLN A 34 4.37 -22.34 12.05
N ILE A 35 3.19 -22.84 12.43
CA ILE A 35 2.57 -24.00 11.78
C ILE A 35 1.73 -23.64 10.53
N ALA A 36 1.53 -22.36 10.18
CA ALA A 36 0.71 -22.04 8.99
C ALA A 36 1.14 -20.86 8.12
N VAL A 37 1.90 -19.87 8.62
CA VAL A 37 2.25 -18.66 7.85
C VAL A 37 3.29 -18.92 6.77
N ALA A 38 4.16 -19.91 6.98
CA ALA A 38 5.28 -20.25 6.08
C ALA A 38 4.88 -20.69 4.65
N ARG A 39 3.59 -20.94 4.37
CA ARG A 39 3.15 -21.42 3.06
C ARG A 39 2.54 -20.36 2.14
N THR A 40 2.04 -19.25 2.68
CA THR A 40 1.37 -18.23 1.87
C THR A 40 2.22 -16.99 1.61
N ARG A 41 3.33 -16.80 2.34
CA ARG A 41 4.16 -15.57 2.36
C ARG A 41 3.37 -14.29 2.67
N LYS A 42 2.12 -14.40 3.08
CA LYS A 42 1.25 -13.25 3.31
C LYS A 42 1.51 -12.71 4.72
N CYS A 43 2.05 -11.49 4.79
CA CYS A 43 2.22 -10.77 6.04
C CYS A 43 0.87 -10.56 6.73
N GLN A 44 0.80 -10.92 8.01
CA GLN A 44 -0.23 -10.44 8.90
C GLN A 44 0.26 -9.14 9.52
N TRP A 45 -0.42 -8.05 9.19
CA TRP A 45 -0.05 -6.71 9.63
C TRP A 45 -0.69 -6.36 10.98
N ASN A 46 0.10 -5.73 11.86
CA ASN A 46 -0.33 -5.17 13.12
C ASN A 46 -0.96 -3.78 12.88
N VAL A 47 -2.29 -3.75 12.72
CA VAL A 47 -3.05 -2.51 12.48
C VAL A 47 -2.79 -1.47 13.57
N THR A 48 -2.72 -1.87 14.84
CA THR A 48 -2.48 -0.94 15.95
C THR A 48 -1.10 -0.29 15.87
N ALA A 49 -0.06 -1.04 15.44
CA ALA A 49 1.27 -0.48 15.22
C ALA A 49 1.28 0.49 14.03
N ILE A 50 0.58 0.14 12.94
CA ILE A 50 0.42 1.02 11.77
C ILE A 50 -0.30 2.33 12.18
N GLU A 51 -1.41 2.24 12.88
CA GLU A 51 -2.17 3.41 13.34
C GLU A 51 -1.32 4.32 14.22
N ARG A 52 -0.51 3.74 15.12
CA ARG A 52 0.42 4.48 15.97
C ARG A 52 1.50 5.18 15.16
N ALA A 53 2.05 4.53 14.14
CA ALA A 53 3.05 5.14 13.27
C ALA A 53 2.45 6.34 12.51
N LEU A 54 1.21 6.23 12.04
CA LEU A 54 0.48 7.35 11.42
C LEU A 54 0.14 8.49 12.40
N ASP A 55 -0.01 8.19 13.69
CA ASP A 55 -0.27 9.18 14.75
C ASP A 55 1.01 9.81 15.35
N SER A 56 2.19 9.27 15.03
CA SER A 56 3.46 9.66 15.65
C SER A 56 3.86 11.12 15.37
N GLY A 57 3.34 11.71 14.29
CA GLY A 57 3.76 13.02 13.79
C GLY A 57 5.13 13.02 13.09
N ASP A 58 5.83 11.89 13.06
CA ASP A 58 7.06 11.70 12.30
C ASP A 58 6.71 11.49 10.82
N GLU A 59 7.07 12.47 9.99
CA GLU A 59 6.75 12.46 8.56
C GLU A 59 7.42 11.29 7.82
N SER A 60 8.64 10.91 8.21
CA SER A 60 9.38 9.80 7.62
C SER A 60 8.71 8.47 7.96
N ALA A 61 8.39 8.27 9.24
CA ALA A 61 7.67 7.08 9.68
C ALA A 61 6.29 6.98 9.02
N CYS A 62 5.55 8.09 8.93
CA CYS A 62 4.26 8.13 8.25
C CYS A 62 4.38 7.76 6.77
N ALA A 63 5.36 8.33 6.05
CA ALA A 63 5.57 8.07 4.63
C ALA A 63 5.95 6.60 4.38
N ALA A 64 6.87 6.05 5.18
CA ALA A 64 7.25 4.64 5.10
C ALA A 64 6.07 3.71 5.41
N THR A 65 5.27 4.06 6.42
CA THR A 65 4.03 3.33 6.76
C THR A 65 3.05 3.31 5.61
N VAL A 66 2.81 4.46 4.98
CA VAL A 66 1.90 4.56 3.83
C VAL A 66 2.43 3.75 2.64
N SER A 67 3.74 3.70 2.43
CA SER A 67 4.36 2.85 1.40
C SER A 67 4.16 1.35 1.69
N ASN A 68 4.28 0.93 2.95
CA ASN A 68 4.03 -0.45 3.38
C ASN A 68 2.58 -0.90 3.08
N LEU A 69 1.60 0.01 3.21
CA LEU A 69 0.18 -0.28 2.94
C LEU A 69 -0.11 -0.66 1.48
N VAL A 70 0.74 -0.23 0.54
CA VAL A 70 0.53 -0.44 -0.91
C VAL A 70 1.59 -1.34 -1.55
N GLY A 71 2.40 -2.00 -0.72
CA GLY A 71 3.32 -3.05 -1.17
C GLY A 71 2.55 -4.29 -1.64
N ALA A 72 3.22 -5.15 -2.42
CA ALA A 72 2.62 -6.40 -2.93
C ALA A 72 2.12 -7.31 -1.80
N ASP A 73 2.84 -7.31 -0.68
CA ASP A 73 2.49 -8.06 0.54
C ASP A 73 1.85 -7.17 1.62
N GLY A 74 1.28 -6.03 1.22
CA GLY A 74 0.56 -5.11 2.09
C GLY A 74 -0.71 -5.71 2.72
N PRO A 75 -1.36 -5.01 3.66
CA PRO A 75 -2.61 -5.46 4.25
C PRO A 75 -3.72 -5.59 3.21
N GLU A 76 -4.78 -6.34 3.55
CA GLU A 76 -5.94 -6.45 2.65
C GLU A 76 -6.65 -5.10 2.47
N LEU A 77 -7.28 -4.92 1.31
CA LEU A 77 -7.92 -3.66 0.90
C LEU A 77 -8.85 -3.10 1.99
N GLU A 78 -9.68 -3.94 2.61
CA GLU A 78 -10.61 -3.54 3.67
C GLU A 78 -9.91 -2.93 4.89
N MET A 79 -8.69 -3.40 5.21
CA MET A 79 -7.85 -2.86 6.28
C MET A 79 -7.15 -1.57 5.86
N VAL A 80 -6.71 -1.49 4.59
CA VAL A 80 -5.97 -0.33 4.07
C VAL A 80 -6.85 0.91 3.96
N LEU A 81 -8.12 0.77 3.57
CA LEU A 81 -9.04 1.89 3.37
C LEU A 81 -9.14 2.85 4.56
N PRO A 82 -9.47 2.41 5.80
CA PRO A 82 -9.54 3.32 6.95
C PRO A 82 -8.17 3.94 7.29
N LEU A 83 -7.06 3.21 7.07
CA LEU A 83 -5.70 3.70 7.35
C LEU A 83 -5.28 4.80 6.37
N LEU A 84 -5.58 4.64 5.08
CA LEU A 84 -5.36 5.71 4.09
C LEU A 84 -6.28 6.90 4.32
N GLN A 85 -7.53 6.67 4.75
CA GLN A 85 -8.43 7.77 5.10
C GLN A 85 -7.86 8.60 6.25
N LYS A 86 -7.32 7.94 7.27
CA LYS A 86 -6.62 8.58 8.38
C LYS A 86 -5.42 9.38 7.90
N ALA A 87 -4.57 8.81 7.05
CA ALA A 87 -3.40 9.49 6.49
C ALA A 87 -3.76 10.70 5.61
N LEU A 88 -4.88 10.66 4.88
CA LEU A 88 -5.40 11.82 4.11
C LEU A 88 -5.91 12.96 5.01
N GLN A 89 -6.24 12.68 6.26
CA GLN A 89 -6.66 13.67 7.25
C GLN A 89 -5.50 14.16 8.13
N ALA A 90 -4.28 13.66 7.90
CA ALA A 90 -3.12 14.05 8.68
C ALA A 90 -2.85 15.57 8.57
N PRO A 91 -2.36 16.23 9.64
CA PRO A 91 -2.05 17.65 9.62
C PRO A 91 -0.87 17.98 8.69
N SER A 92 0.09 17.07 8.54
CA SER A 92 1.23 17.24 7.63
C SER A 92 0.80 17.14 6.16
N PRO A 93 1.08 18.17 5.31
CA PRO A 93 0.86 18.11 3.87
C PRO A 93 1.67 17.00 3.18
N VAL A 94 2.84 16.67 3.70
CA VAL A 94 3.71 15.61 3.17
C VAL A 94 3.01 14.27 3.31
N VAL A 95 2.51 13.94 4.50
CA VAL A 95 1.79 12.70 4.76
C VAL A 95 0.53 12.58 3.89
N ARG A 96 -0.25 13.65 3.76
CA ARG A 96 -1.42 13.67 2.86
C ARG A 96 -1.04 13.39 1.42
N THR A 97 0.07 13.96 0.94
CA THR A 97 0.58 13.73 -0.42
C THR A 97 0.96 12.27 -0.63
N HIS A 98 1.66 11.66 0.32
CA HIS A 98 1.97 10.22 0.28
C HIS A 98 0.70 9.36 0.26
N ALA A 99 -0.30 9.70 1.08
CA ALA A 99 -1.57 8.98 1.13
C ALA A 99 -2.33 9.06 -0.20
N VAL A 100 -2.34 10.21 -0.88
CA VAL A 100 -2.92 10.34 -2.23
C VAL A 100 -2.18 9.45 -3.22
N ARG A 101 -0.84 9.50 -3.26
CA ARG A 101 -0.02 8.69 -4.19
C ARG A 101 -0.23 7.20 -3.96
N ALA A 102 -0.33 6.78 -2.69
CA ALA A 102 -0.63 5.40 -2.32
C ALA A 102 -2.03 4.98 -2.80
N ALA A 103 -3.05 5.82 -2.58
CA ALA A 103 -4.40 5.56 -3.06
C ALA A 103 -4.45 5.46 -4.60
N VAL A 104 -3.75 6.34 -5.32
CA VAL A 104 -3.63 6.27 -6.79
C VAL A 104 -3.03 4.93 -7.21
N LYS A 105 -1.82 4.61 -6.71
CA LYS A 105 -1.10 3.37 -7.04
C LYS A 105 -1.93 2.12 -6.77
N MET A 106 -2.62 2.06 -5.64
CA MET A 106 -3.49 0.92 -5.31
C MET A 106 -4.69 0.83 -6.27
N GLY A 107 -5.25 1.97 -6.66
CA GLY A 107 -6.31 2.06 -7.66
C GLY A 107 -5.89 1.51 -9.02
N GLU A 108 -4.63 1.71 -9.42
CA GLU A 108 -4.07 1.14 -10.67
C GLU A 108 -4.08 -0.39 -10.65
N THR A 109 -3.80 -0.99 -9.49
CA THR A 109 -3.74 -2.45 -9.30
C THR A 109 -5.08 -3.08 -8.89
N LEU A 110 -6.13 -2.27 -8.72
CA LEU A 110 -7.40 -2.72 -8.17
C LEU A 110 -8.14 -3.64 -9.15
N SER A 111 -8.64 -4.79 -8.67
CA SER A 111 -9.45 -5.67 -9.51
C SER A 111 -10.76 -4.98 -9.92
N ALA A 112 -11.35 -5.41 -11.05
CA ALA A 112 -12.64 -4.86 -11.48
C ALA A 112 -13.77 -5.21 -10.49
N GLU A 113 -13.65 -6.32 -9.77
CA GLU A 113 -14.60 -6.72 -8.74
C GLU A 113 -14.50 -5.82 -7.50
N ASP A 114 -13.29 -5.58 -7.01
CA ASP A 114 -13.04 -4.69 -5.88
C ASP A 114 -13.47 -3.26 -6.20
N ALA A 115 -13.15 -2.75 -7.40
CA ALA A 115 -13.60 -1.44 -7.85
C ALA A 115 -15.14 -1.34 -7.84
N ARG A 116 -15.85 -2.36 -8.32
CA ARG A 116 -17.32 -2.40 -8.26
C ARG A 116 -17.84 -2.45 -6.83
N SER A 117 -17.18 -3.21 -5.96
CA SER A 117 -17.52 -3.28 -4.54
C SER A 117 -17.36 -1.92 -3.85
N LEU A 118 -16.25 -1.24 -4.09
CA LEU A 118 -16.00 0.11 -3.59
C LEU A 118 -17.05 1.10 -4.12
N MET A 119 -17.37 1.07 -5.42
CA MET A 119 -18.39 1.95 -6.01
C MET A 119 -19.76 1.78 -5.34
N ARG A 120 -20.19 0.55 -5.02
CA ARG A 120 -21.43 0.34 -4.26
C ARG A 120 -21.34 0.98 -2.88
N GLY A 121 -20.24 0.75 -2.18
CA GLY A 121 -20.01 1.28 -0.83
C GLY A 121 -19.71 2.78 -0.75
N ILE A 122 -19.53 3.50 -1.87
CA ILE A 122 -19.38 4.97 -1.89
C ILE A 122 -20.70 5.62 -1.47
N PHE A 123 -21.84 5.08 -1.91
CA PHE A 123 -23.15 5.71 -1.62
C PHE A 123 -23.70 5.39 -0.22
N GLU A 124 -23.06 4.48 0.51
CA GLU A 124 -23.55 3.98 1.80
C GLU A 124 -23.05 4.79 3.00
N SER A 125 -21.92 5.51 2.89
CA SER A 125 -21.38 6.31 3.98
C SER A 125 -20.54 7.50 3.49
N PRO A 126 -20.76 8.72 4.02
CA PRO A 126 -19.88 9.86 3.75
C PRO A 126 -18.44 9.66 4.23
N ALA A 127 -18.25 8.84 5.27
CA ALA A 127 -16.93 8.49 5.77
C ALA A 127 -16.25 7.53 4.78
N GLY A 128 -15.14 7.97 4.19
CA GLY A 128 -14.37 7.19 3.22
C GLY A 128 -14.67 7.52 1.75
N LEU A 129 -15.55 8.49 1.48
CA LEU A 129 -15.82 8.97 0.12
C LEU A 129 -14.53 9.38 -0.60
N SER A 130 -13.61 10.08 0.06
CA SER A 130 -12.39 10.58 -0.57
C SER A 130 -11.48 9.46 -1.06
N VAL A 131 -11.15 8.48 -0.21
CA VAL A 131 -10.27 7.36 -0.58
C VAL A 131 -10.93 6.48 -1.64
N LYS A 132 -12.19 6.09 -1.45
CA LYS A 132 -12.89 5.22 -2.40
C LYS A 132 -13.05 5.90 -3.76
N SER A 133 -13.36 7.20 -3.79
CA SER A 133 -13.47 7.96 -5.04
C SER A 133 -12.11 8.08 -5.74
N LEU A 134 -11.02 8.33 -5.00
CA LEU A 134 -9.67 8.36 -5.56
C LEU A 134 -9.27 7.01 -6.16
N LEU A 135 -9.51 5.90 -5.45
CA LEU A 135 -9.20 4.54 -5.93
C LEU A 135 -9.96 4.23 -7.22
N VAL A 136 -11.27 4.47 -7.24
CA VAL A 136 -12.11 4.19 -8.41
C VAL A 136 -11.73 5.10 -9.58
N ALA A 137 -11.55 6.40 -9.36
CA ALA A 137 -11.15 7.34 -10.42
C ALA A 137 -9.80 6.94 -11.03
N SER A 138 -8.81 6.58 -10.21
CA SER A 138 -7.51 6.11 -10.68
C SER A 138 -7.64 4.86 -11.55
N ARG A 139 -8.45 3.88 -11.12
CA ARG A 139 -8.68 2.65 -11.89
C ARG A 139 -9.33 2.95 -13.26
N LEU A 140 -10.32 3.84 -13.29
CA LEU A 140 -11.02 4.21 -14.54
C LEU A 140 -10.07 4.93 -15.49
N LEU A 141 -9.27 5.88 -15.01
CA LEU A 141 -8.29 6.58 -15.82
C LEU A 141 -7.23 5.64 -16.40
N CYS A 142 -6.82 4.60 -15.67
CA CYS A 142 -5.90 3.59 -16.21
C CYS A 142 -6.53 2.64 -17.23
N ASN A 143 -7.84 2.38 -17.16
CA ASN A 143 -8.54 1.54 -18.14
C ASN A 143 -8.97 2.32 -19.39
N ASP A 144 -9.32 3.60 -19.27
CA ASP A 144 -9.66 4.46 -20.40
C ASP A 144 -8.43 4.86 -21.23
N LEU A 145 -7.22 4.62 -20.70
CA LEU A 145 -5.95 4.71 -21.42
C LEU A 145 -5.56 3.41 -22.15
N ASP A 146 -6.54 2.54 -22.48
CA ASP A 146 -6.44 1.68 -23.67
C ASP A 146 -6.44 2.58 -24.93
N PHE A 147 -5.38 3.38 -25.08
CA PHE A 147 -4.90 3.91 -26.34
C PHE A 147 -4.49 2.70 -27.17
N GLY A 148 -5.46 2.12 -27.86
CA GLY A 148 -5.24 1.13 -28.91
C GLY A 148 -4.48 1.66 -30.13
N ASP A 149 -3.55 2.60 -29.96
CA ASP A 149 -2.64 3.14 -30.97
C ASP A 149 -1.52 3.99 -30.34
N CYS A 150 -0.84 3.49 -29.31
CA CYS A 150 0.57 3.83 -29.15
C CYS A 150 1.36 2.95 -30.12
N VAL A 151 1.31 3.32 -31.40
CA VAL A 151 2.33 2.95 -32.38
C VAL A 151 3.68 3.31 -31.76
N ASP A 152 4.52 2.30 -31.50
CA ASP A 152 5.96 2.51 -31.32
C ASP A 152 6.47 3.18 -32.59
N PRO A 153 6.92 4.46 -32.58
CA PRO A 153 7.57 5.03 -33.75
C PRO A 153 9.01 4.52 -33.88
N ASP A 154 9.56 3.88 -32.86
CA ASP A 154 10.93 3.38 -32.85
C ASP A 154 10.98 1.99 -32.20
N GLY A 155 10.89 0.97 -33.06
CA GLY A 155 11.46 -0.33 -32.74
C GLY A 155 12.92 -0.15 -32.33
N GLY A 156 13.21 -0.39 -31.06
CA GLY A 156 14.55 -0.28 -30.53
C GLY A 156 14.67 -1.01 -29.20
N ASP A 157 15.21 -2.22 -29.27
CA ASP A 157 15.63 -3.03 -28.13
C ASP A 157 16.32 -2.16 -27.07
N ARG A 158 15.70 -2.01 -25.90
CA ARG A 158 16.37 -1.49 -24.70
C ARG A 158 16.11 -2.39 -23.51
N GLU A 159 17.10 -3.25 -23.31
CA GLU A 159 17.58 -3.74 -22.04
C GLU A 159 17.55 -2.65 -20.97
N TRP A 160 16.65 -2.76 -19.98
CA TRP A 160 16.66 -1.90 -18.79
C TRP A 160 16.93 -2.72 -17.54
N MET A 161 18.19 -2.62 -17.10
CA MET A 161 18.65 -2.92 -15.75
C MET A 161 17.91 -2.09 -14.70
N VAL A 162 17.47 -2.79 -13.65
CA VAL A 162 17.85 -2.58 -12.24
C VAL A 162 17.84 -1.14 -11.69
N ARG A 163 16.81 -0.90 -10.84
CA ARG A 163 16.80 -0.16 -9.56
C ARG A 163 17.20 1.33 -9.55
N ASP A 164 16.27 2.15 -9.07
CA ASP A 164 16.61 3.25 -8.16
C ASP A 164 15.69 3.23 -6.92
N PRO A 165 16.21 3.54 -5.72
CA PRO A 165 15.51 3.40 -4.44
C PRO A 165 14.83 4.71 -4.02
N PHE A 166 13.59 4.60 -3.55
CA PHE A 166 13.03 5.50 -2.54
C PHE A 166 12.77 4.67 -1.28
#